data_AF-A0A6A4HH47-F1
#
_entry.id   AF-A0A6A4HH47-F1
#
_cell.length_a   1.000
_cell.length_b   1.000
_cell.length_c   1.000
_cell.angle_alpha   90.00
_cell.angle_beta   90.00
_cell.angle_gamma   90.00
#
_symmetry.space_group_name_H-M   'P 1'
#
loop_
_entity.id
_entity.type
_entity.pdbx_description
1 polymer ?
#
loop_
_entity_poly.entity_id
_entity_poly.type
_entity_poly.pdbx_seq_one_letter_code
_entity_poly.pdbx_strand_id
1 'polypeptide(L)'
;HAINEWGLSFQPLFQHIGSFFHGRFPSNISVFLMIATGPLLISVCMNIGFSGWRFHLIHQSNECPNAKIILHTVTSAIGSAETPQPILYLNQQRKTVIHVTCLNNLSCYRCLGHNCQ
;
A
#
# COMPACT_ATOMS: atom_id res chain seq x y z
N HIS A 1 6.49 2.81 -7.21
CA HIS A 1 5.15 2.22 -7.02
C HIS A 1 4.07 3.09 -7.68
N ALA A 2 3.86 4.34 -7.27
CA ALA A 2 2.87 5.25 -7.87
C ALA A 2 2.97 5.44 -9.41
N ILE A 3 4.16 5.31 -10.00
CA ILE A 3 4.36 5.44 -11.47
C ILE A 3 3.69 4.31 -12.26
N ASN A 4 3.68 3.08 -11.72
CA ASN A 4 3.28 1.88 -12.48
C ASN A 4 2.16 1.05 -11.81
N GLU A 5 2.08 1.02 -10.47
CA GLU A 5 1.16 0.15 -9.73
C GLU A 5 -0.23 0.75 -9.51
N TRP A 6 -0.33 2.08 -9.43
CA TRP A 6 -1.58 2.72 -9.00
C TRP A 6 -2.53 3.02 -10.17
N GLY A 7 -2.18 2.56 -11.37
CA GLY A 7 -2.94 2.78 -12.61
C GLY A 7 -2.63 4.14 -13.24
N LEU A 8 -2.81 4.25 -14.56
CA LEU A 8 -2.49 5.46 -15.33
C LEU A 8 -3.32 6.69 -14.90
N SER A 9 -4.42 6.49 -14.19
CA SER A 9 -5.32 7.53 -13.67
C SER A 9 -4.93 8.04 -12.28
N PHE A 10 -4.09 7.32 -11.54
CA PHE A 10 -3.65 7.75 -10.22
C PHE A 10 -2.44 8.67 -10.36
N GLN A 11 -2.73 9.97 -10.38
CA GLN A 11 -1.78 11.06 -10.51
C GLN A 11 -0.90 10.98 -11.77
N PRO A 12 -1.46 11.32 -12.95
CA PRO A 12 -0.81 11.20 -14.26
C PRO A 12 0.55 11.91 -14.38
N LEU A 13 0.78 12.95 -13.57
CA LEU A 13 2.06 13.68 -13.52
C LEU A 13 3.26 12.78 -13.21
N PHE A 14 3.06 11.66 -12.50
CA PHE A 14 4.13 10.71 -12.22
C PHE A 14 4.66 9.99 -13.48
N GLN A 15 3.90 9.95 -14.58
CA GLN A 15 4.37 9.38 -15.85
C GLN A 15 5.44 10.27 -16.50
N HIS A 16 5.39 11.58 -16.26
CA HIS A 16 6.33 12.55 -16.84
C HIS A 16 7.58 12.78 -16.01
N ILE A 17 7.62 12.25 -14.78
CA ILE A 17 8.74 12.47 -13.86
C ILE A 17 10.05 11.92 -14.43
N GLY A 18 9.97 10.80 -15.17
CA GLY A 18 11.10 10.24 -15.89
C GLY A 18 11.70 11.21 -16.91
N SER A 19 10.86 11.77 -17.78
CA SER A 19 11.28 12.75 -18.79
C SER A 19 11.93 13.99 -18.16
N PHE A 20 11.46 14.41 -16.98
CA PHE A 20 12.06 15.51 -16.23
C PHE A 20 13.48 15.16 -15.75
N PHE A 21 13.68 13.99 -15.15
CA PHE A 21 15.00 13.53 -14.70
C PHE A 21 15.97 13.28 -15.86
N HIS A 22 15.50 12.73 -16.97
CA HIS A 22 16.32 12.43 -18.14
C HIS A 22 16.82 13.68 -18.90
N GLY A 23 16.04 14.76 -18.93
CA GLY A 23 16.31 15.89 -19.82
C GLY A 23 16.92 17.14 -19.18
N ARG A 24 16.86 17.28 -17.85
CA ARG A 24 17.09 18.60 -17.21
C ARG A 24 17.92 18.61 -15.94
N PHE A 25 18.48 17.49 -15.48
CA PHE A 25 19.24 17.48 -14.24
C PHE A 25 20.72 17.83 -14.45
N PRO A 26 21.24 18.89 -13.81
CA PRO A 26 22.67 19.16 -13.73
C PRO A 26 23.44 17.99 -13.10
N SER A 27 24.65 17.73 -13.59
CA SER A 27 25.50 16.61 -13.14
C SER A 27 25.96 16.70 -11.68
N ASN A 28 25.75 17.84 -11.03
CA ASN A 28 26.12 18.11 -9.64
C ASN A 28 24.98 17.83 -8.64
N ILE A 29 23.84 17.28 -9.06
CA ILE A 29 22.71 16.99 -8.17
C ILE A 29 22.54 15.47 -8.02
N SER A 30 22.47 15.01 -6.77
CA SER A 30 22.14 13.62 -6.43
C SER A 30 20.63 13.44 -6.34
N VAL A 31 20.11 12.40 -6.98
CA VAL A 31 18.68 12.03 -6.93
C VAL A 31 18.53 10.76 -6.10
N PHE A 32 17.59 10.79 -5.15
CA PHE A 32 17.23 9.64 -4.33
C PHE A 32 15.79 9.24 -4.61
N LEU A 33 15.55 7.95 -4.72
CA LEU A 33 14.22 7.37 -4.90
C LEU A 33 13.95 6.38 -3.78
N MET A 34 12.79 6.54 -3.12
CA MET A 34 12.32 5.63 -2.09
C MET A 34 11.06 4.92 -2.56
N ILE A 35 11.05 3.60 -2.42
CA ILE A 35 9.91 2.75 -2.74
C ILE A 35 9.72 1.74 -1.60
N ALA A 36 8.49 1.62 -1.12
CA ALA A 36 8.14 0.66 -0.07
C ALA A 36 7.67 -0.71 -0.62
N THR A 37 7.20 -0.76 -1.87
CA THR A 37 6.69 -1.99 -2.52
C THR A 37 7.55 -2.44 -3.70
N GLY A 38 7.88 -3.73 -3.74
CA GLY A 38 8.91 -4.30 -4.60
C GLY A 38 8.55 -4.81 -6.01
N PRO A 39 7.30 -5.15 -6.40
CA PRO A 39 7.07 -5.88 -7.66
C PRO A 39 7.59 -5.17 -8.92
N LEU A 40 7.63 -3.85 -8.92
CA LEU A 40 7.96 -3.01 -10.08
C LEU A 40 9.21 -2.14 -9.91
N LEU A 41 10.07 -2.44 -8.93
CA LEU A 41 11.27 -1.66 -8.62
C LEU A 41 12.16 -1.39 -9.85
N ILE A 42 12.46 -2.43 -10.63
CA ILE A 42 13.33 -2.32 -11.82
C ILE A 42 12.72 -1.38 -12.87
N SER A 43 11.42 -1.54 -13.15
CA SER A 43 10.72 -0.70 -14.14
C SER A 43 10.67 0.77 -13.70
N VAL A 44 10.45 1.02 -12.41
CA VAL A 44 10.44 2.40 -11.88
C VAL A 44 11.83 3.03 -11.95
N CYS A 45 12.89 2.28 -11.61
CA CYS A 45 14.27 2.77 -11.73
C CYS A 45 14.63 3.14 -13.17
N MET A 46 14.29 2.27 -14.14
CA MET A 46 14.53 2.53 -15.56
C MET A 46 13.78 3.77 -16.05
N ASN A 47 12.51 3.94 -15.66
CA ASN A 47 11.71 5.10 -16.04
C ASN A 47 12.28 6.44 -15.54
N ILE A 48 12.99 6.45 -14.41
CA ILE A 48 13.62 7.66 -13.84
C ILE A 48 15.07 7.86 -14.34
N GLY A 49 15.61 6.90 -15.10
CA GLY A 49 16.96 6.96 -15.64
C GLY A 49 18.04 6.37 -14.74
N PHE A 50 17.65 5.64 -13.70
CA PHE A 50 18.54 4.76 -12.98
C PHE A 50 18.75 3.47 -13.77
N SER A 51 19.64 3.53 -14.76
CA SER A 51 20.02 2.40 -15.60
C SER A 51 21.51 2.06 -15.43
N GLY A 52 21.82 0.77 -15.50
CA GLY A 52 23.19 0.26 -15.44
C GLY A 52 23.88 0.51 -14.10
N TRP A 53 25.15 0.91 -14.17
CA TRP A 53 26.10 0.92 -13.04
C TRP A 53 26.11 2.27 -12.30
N ARG A 54 25.19 3.18 -12.65
CA ARG A 54 25.21 4.59 -12.24
C ARG A 54 24.38 4.88 -11.00
N PHE A 55 23.92 3.87 -10.28
CA PHE A 55 23.14 4.05 -9.07
C PHE A 55 23.40 2.95 -8.05
N HIS A 56 23.15 3.28 -6.79
CA HIS A 56 23.18 2.34 -5.69
C HIS A 56 21.75 1.96 -5.32
N LEU A 57 21.43 0.68 -5.41
CA LEU A 57 20.17 0.15 -4.89
C LEU A 57 20.38 -0.34 -3.47
N ILE A 58 19.67 0.26 -2.52
CA ILE A 58 19.59 -0.23 -1.14
C ILE A 58 18.21 -0.85 -0.98
N HIS A 59 18.18 -2.16 -0.76
CA HIS A 59 16.95 -2.90 -0.50
C HIS A 59 17.04 -3.53 0.89
N GLN A 60 16.08 -3.20 1.76
CA GLN A 60 15.96 -3.79 3.08
C GLN A 60 15.06 -5.02 3.05
N SER A 61 15.21 -5.89 4.04
CA SER A 61 14.29 -7.03 4.19
C SER A 61 12.85 -6.53 4.39
N ASN A 62 11.89 -7.21 3.76
CA ASN A 62 10.47 -7.03 4.04
C ASN A 62 10.02 -7.79 5.30
N GLU A 63 10.94 -8.49 5.97
CA GLU A 63 10.66 -9.23 7.19
C GLU A 63 10.28 -8.28 8.33
N CYS A 64 9.13 -8.54 8.92
CA CYS A 64 8.67 -7.85 10.12
C CYS A 64 8.50 -8.91 11.21
N PRO A 65 9.54 -9.19 12.03
CA PRO A 65 9.52 -10.31 12.98
C PRO A 65 8.46 -10.13 14.08
N ASN A 66 8.01 -8.90 14.30
CA ASN A 66 6.97 -8.56 15.27
C ASN A 66 5.55 -8.63 14.67
N ALA A 67 5.40 -8.93 13.38
CA ALA A 67 4.12 -9.07 12.73
C ALA A 67 3.70 -10.54 12.65
N LYS A 68 2.50 -10.84 13.15
CA LYS A 68 1.86 -12.15 12.98
C LYS A 68 0.80 -12.05 11.90
N ILE A 69 0.98 -12.83 10.83
CA ILE A 69 -0.01 -12.94 9.75
C ILE A 69 -0.93 -14.10 10.08
N ILE A 70 -2.24 -13.84 10.16
CA ILE A 70 -3.27 -14.84 10.42
C ILE A 70 -4.29 -14.77 9.29
N LEU A 71 -4.53 -15.91 8.64
CA LEU A 71 -5.54 -16.03 7.58
C LEU A 71 -6.75 -16.78 8.12
N HIS A 72 -7.93 -16.17 8.00
CA HIS A 72 -9.21 -16.79 8.33
C HIS A 72 -10.12 -16.77 7.12
N THR A 73 -10.71 -17.92 6.81
CA THR A 73 -11.80 -17.99 5.83
C THR A 73 -13.07 -17.44 6.47
N VAL A 74 -13.65 -16.41 5.84
CA VAL A 74 -14.94 -15.85 6.25
C VAL A 74 -16.02 -16.83 5.79
N THR A 75 -16.80 -17.38 6.73
CA THR A 75 -17.81 -18.42 6.45
C THR A 75 -19.23 -17.86 6.34
N SER A 76 -19.48 -16.63 6.80
CA SER A 76 -20.75 -15.94 6.67
C SER A 76 -20.69 -14.80 5.65
N ALA A 77 -21.80 -14.51 4.99
CA ALA A 77 -21.89 -13.39 4.05
C ALA A 77 -21.63 -12.06 4.78
N ILE A 78 -20.80 -11.19 4.21
CA ILE A 78 -20.56 -9.83 4.70
C ILE A 78 -21.92 -9.09 4.73
N GLY A 79 -22.41 -8.77 5.93
CA GLY A 79 -23.71 -8.12 6.14
C GLY A 79 -24.82 -9.01 6.71
N SER A 80 -24.57 -10.29 6.98
CA SER A 80 -25.46 -11.04 7.88
C SER A 80 -25.32 -10.52 9.31
N ALA A 81 -26.41 -10.59 10.09
CA ALA A 81 -26.45 -10.17 11.50
C ALA A 81 -25.38 -10.86 12.38
N GLU A 82 -24.78 -11.93 11.88
CA GLU A 82 -23.75 -12.74 12.53
C GLU A 82 -22.44 -12.69 11.73
N THR A 83 -21.75 -11.54 11.76
CA THR A 83 -20.33 -11.49 11.40
C THR A 83 -19.49 -11.26 12.65
N PRO A 84 -19.39 -12.26 13.58
CA PRO A 84 -18.69 -12.11 14.85
C PRO A 84 -17.17 -12.07 14.71
N GLN A 85 -16.63 -12.35 13.53
CA GLN A 85 -15.20 -12.59 13.33
C GLN A 85 -14.33 -11.36 13.63
N PRO A 86 -14.70 -10.12 13.22
CA PRO A 86 -13.94 -8.93 13.55
C PRO A 86 -14.16 -8.46 15.00
N ILE A 87 -15.33 -8.74 15.61
CA ILE A 87 -15.66 -8.35 16.98
C ILE A 87 -14.63 -8.89 17.99
N LEU A 88 -14.21 -10.14 17.81
CA LEU A 88 -13.21 -10.79 18.67
C LEU A 88 -11.88 -10.00 18.72
N TYR A 89 -11.52 -9.32 17.63
CA TYR A 89 -10.31 -8.49 17.55
C TYR A 89 -10.54 -7.09 18.11
N LEU A 90 -11.74 -6.53 17.94
CA LEU A 90 -12.11 -5.21 18.47
C LEU A 90 -12.21 -5.20 20.00
N ASN A 91 -12.72 -6.28 20.60
CA ASN A 91 -12.85 -6.42 22.06
C ASN A 91 -11.52 -6.42 22.81
N GLN A 92 -10.38 -6.52 22.12
CA GLN A 92 -9.04 -6.52 22.73
C GLN A 92 -8.57 -5.12 23.17
N GLN A 93 -9.36 -4.07 22.92
CA GLN A 93 -9.05 -2.67 23.26
C GLN A 93 -7.68 -2.19 22.74
N ARG A 94 -7.21 -2.76 21.64
CA ARG A 94 -5.99 -2.34 20.95
C ARG A 94 -6.32 -1.37 19.83
N LYS A 95 -5.35 -0.54 19.46
CA LYS A 95 -5.43 0.26 18.24
C LYS A 95 -5.47 -0.70 17.05
N THR A 96 -6.56 -0.64 16.29
CA THR A 96 -6.83 -1.56 15.19
C THR A 96 -7.19 -0.76 13.95
N VAL A 97 -6.57 -1.11 12.82
CA VAL A 97 -6.90 -0.57 11.50
C VAL A 97 -7.63 -1.66 10.72
N ILE A 98 -8.85 -1.36 10.26
CA ILE A 98 -9.64 -2.27 9.43
C ILE A 98 -9.69 -1.68 8.02
N HIS A 99 -9.12 -2.40 7.06
CA HIS A 99 -9.22 -2.05 5.65
C HIS A 99 -10.47 -2.70 5.05
N VAL A 100 -11.30 -1.90 4.38
CA VAL A 100 -12.56 -2.33 3.76
C VAL A 100 -12.61 -1.82 2.32
N THR A 101 -12.97 -2.68 1.38
CA THR A 101 -12.90 -2.38 -0.06
C THR A 101 -14.06 -1.50 -0.57
N CYS A 102 -15.15 -1.36 0.19
CA CYS A 102 -16.34 -0.61 -0.22
C CYS A 102 -16.92 0.23 0.94
N LEU A 103 -17.29 1.48 0.65
CA LEU A 103 -17.92 2.40 1.61
C LEU A 103 -19.22 1.83 2.20
N ASN A 104 -19.98 1.05 1.44
CA ASN A 104 -21.22 0.43 1.92
C ASN A 104 -21.00 -0.56 3.06
N ASN A 105 -19.78 -1.09 3.21
CA ASN A 105 -19.44 -2.01 4.29
C ASN A 105 -19.04 -1.28 5.58
N LEU A 106 -18.72 0.03 5.53
CA LEU A 106 -18.40 0.81 6.74
C LEU A 106 -19.61 1.00 7.67
N SER A 107 -20.83 1.06 7.11
CA SER A 107 -22.06 1.12 7.92
C SER A 107 -22.22 -0.14 8.79
N CYS A 108 -21.86 -1.31 8.26
CA CYS A 108 -21.89 -2.58 9.00
C CYS A 108 -20.93 -2.56 10.21
N TYR A 109 -19.73 -1.97 10.06
CA TYR A 109 -18.79 -1.86 11.18
C TYR A 109 -19.14 -0.75 12.18
N ARG A 110 -19.82 0.31 11.74
CA ARG A 110 -20.34 1.36 12.62
C ARG A 110 -21.35 0.80 13.62
N CYS A 111 -22.17 -0.16 13.18
CA CYS A 111 -23.13 -0.89 14.00
C CYS A 111 -22.50 -1.91 14.97
N LEU A 112 -21.21 -2.26 14.81
CA LEU A 112 -20.52 -3.17 15.73
C LEU A 112 -19.83 -2.41 16.88
N GLY A 113 -19.52 -1.12 16.69
CA GLY A 113 -18.85 -0.29 17.71
C GLY A 113 -19.82 0.41 18.68
N HIS A 114 -21.06 0.65 18.25
CA HIS A 114 -22.16 1.01 19.15
C HIS A 114 -23.07 -0.20 19.19
N ASN A 115 -23.37 -0.74 20.37
CA ASN A 115 -24.46 -1.71 20.55
C ASN A 115 -25.69 -1.19 19.80
N CYS A 116 -25.97 -1.76 18.62
CA CYS A 116 -27.23 -1.55 17.94
C CYS A 116 -28.30 -2.28 18.75
N GLN A 117 -28.90 -1.52 19.67
CA GLN A 117 -30.31 -1.71 20.02
C GLN A 117 -31.17 -1.17 18.88
#